data_AF-A0A1Q6V2N8-F1
#
_entry.id   AF-A0A1Q6V2N8-F1
#
_cell.length_a   1.000
_cell.length_b   1.000
_cell.length_c   1.000
_cell.angle_alpha   90.00
_cell.angle_beta   90.00
_cell.angle_gamma   90.00
#
_symmetry.space_group_name_H-M   'P 1'
#
loop_
_entity.id
_entity.type
_entity.pdbx_description
1 polymer ?
#
loop_
_entity_poly.entity_id
_entity_poly.type
_entity_poly.pdbx_seq_one_letter_code
_entity_poly.pdbx_strand_id
1 'polypeptide(L)'
;MNEKISGYTLDKQQQDIVLDDSNHLLVVAGAGSGKTLTILGKIYYLVEKKKVSPDEILCISFTRASANSLKEKIEKEFSYQMPIYTFHKLALEILKEGNDSYQIADSNTLEHIIHEFFAITILDYPNYLTTVLKYFHKNAKKN
;
A
#
# COMPACT_ATOMS: atom_id res chain seq x y z
N MET A 1 3.74 14.36 -25.06
CA MET A 1 4.61 13.27 -24.53
C MET A 1 4.48 12.12 -25.52
N ASN A 2 5.58 11.58 -26.05
CA ASN A 2 5.54 10.53 -27.09
C ASN A 2 5.94 9.15 -26.56
N GLU A 3 6.36 9.09 -25.30
CA GLU A 3 6.76 7.89 -24.59
C GLU A 3 5.53 7.03 -24.27
N LYS A 4 5.68 5.72 -24.46
CA LYS A 4 4.65 4.75 -24.08
C LYS A 4 4.78 4.40 -22.60
N ILE A 5 3.65 4.37 -21.91
CA ILE A 5 3.55 3.94 -20.52
C ILE A 5 2.85 2.59 -20.49
N SER A 6 3.46 1.60 -19.88
CA SER A 6 3.07 0.19 -19.84
C SER A 6 2.80 -0.40 -21.24
N GLY A 7 3.47 0.12 -22.27
CA GLY A 7 3.24 -0.26 -23.68
C GLY A 7 2.08 0.47 -24.37
N TYR A 8 1.36 1.35 -23.68
CA TYR A 8 0.23 2.13 -24.20
C TYR A 8 0.61 3.60 -24.45
N THR A 9 0.01 4.19 -25.46
CA THR A 9 0.08 5.63 -25.71
C THR A 9 -1.00 6.33 -24.90
N LEU A 10 -0.63 7.38 -24.16
CA LEU A 10 -1.61 8.21 -23.44
C LEU A 10 -2.45 9.00 -24.44
N ASP A 11 -3.77 9.06 -24.22
CA ASP A 11 -4.63 9.96 -24.98
C ASP A 11 -4.37 11.43 -24.62
N LYS A 12 -5.00 12.36 -25.36
CA LYS A 12 -4.77 13.80 -25.15
C LYS A 12 -5.10 14.25 -23.72
N GLN A 13 -6.21 13.79 -23.15
CA GLN A 13 -6.62 14.20 -21.79
C GLN A 13 -5.66 13.67 -20.73
N GLN A 14 -5.22 12.41 -20.89
CA GLN A 14 -4.22 11.82 -20.01
C GLN A 14 -2.87 12.54 -20.13
N GLN A 15 -2.45 12.92 -21.34
CA GLN A 15 -1.24 13.71 -21.54
C GLN A 15 -1.35 15.07 -20.87
N ASP A 16 -2.47 15.76 -21.01
CA ASP A 16 -2.71 17.06 -20.37
C ASP A 16 -2.58 16.92 -18.84
N ILE A 17 -3.20 15.89 -18.22
CA ILE A 17 -3.07 15.58 -16.78
C ILE A 17 -1.61 15.29 -16.38
N VAL A 18 -0.91 14.47 -17.17
CA VAL A 18 0.47 14.06 -16.87
C VAL A 18 1.43 15.26 -16.92
N LEU A 19 1.23 16.17 -17.88
CA LEU A 19 2.08 17.33 -18.11
C LEU A 19 1.70 18.55 -17.25
N ASP A 20 0.58 18.52 -16.54
CA ASP A 20 0.12 19.64 -15.71
C ASP A 20 1.06 19.88 -14.51
N ASP A 21 1.61 21.08 -14.38
CA ASP A 21 2.57 21.45 -13.34
C ASP A 21 1.93 22.15 -12.13
N SER A 22 0.61 22.11 -12.00
CA SER A 22 -0.09 22.71 -10.87
C SER A 22 0.27 21.99 -9.57
N ASN A 23 0.43 22.76 -8.49
CA ASN A 23 0.68 22.21 -7.14
C ASN A 23 -0.43 21.25 -6.68
N HIS A 24 -1.67 21.47 -7.14
CA HIS A 24 -2.83 20.66 -6.81
C HIS A 24 -3.63 20.38 -8.07
N LEU A 25 -3.93 19.10 -8.31
CA LEU A 25 -4.71 18.67 -9.47
C LEU A 25 -5.74 17.61 -9.04
N LEU A 26 -7.01 17.86 -9.35
CA LEU A 26 -8.10 16.90 -9.15
C LEU A 26 -8.49 16.28 -10.49
N VAL A 27 -8.39 14.95 -10.57
CA VAL A 27 -8.77 14.19 -11.76
C VAL A 27 -10.06 13.40 -11.48
N VAL A 28 -11.14 13.75 -12.16
CA VAL A 28 -12.41 13.04 -12.10
C VAL A 28 -12.45 11.99 -13.20
N ALA A 29 -12.57 10.71 -12.84
CA ALA A 29 -12.36 9.60 -13.78
C ALA A 29 -13.31 8.42 -13.53
N GLY A 30 -14.01 8.00 -14.59
CA GLY A 30 -14.92 6.84 -14.56
C GLY A 30 -14.21 5.49 -14.47
N ALA A 31 -14.97 4.40 -14.34
CA ALA A 31 -14.43 3.05 -14.48
C ALA A 31 -13.84 2.85 -15.89
N GLY A 32 -12.73 2.12 -16.00
CA GLY A 32 -12.09 1.84 -17.31
C GLY A 32 -11.36 3.01 -17.97
N SER A 33 -11.38 4.24 -17.43
CA SER A 33 -10.78 5.43 -18.06
C SER A 33 -9.24 5.50 -18.02
N GLY A 34 -8.55 4.42 -17.68
CA GLY A 34 -7.08 4.40 -17.61
C GLY A 34 -6.47 5.13 -16.40
N LYS A 35 -7.19 5.28 -15.28
CA LYS A 35 -6.68 5.93 -14.05
C LYS A 35 -5.26 5.51 -13.66
N THR A 36 -5.02 4.20 -13.58
CA THR A 36 -3.69 3.68 -13.21
C THR A 36 -2.64 4.04 -14.25
N LEU A 37 -2.95 3.97 -15.54
CA LEU A 37 -2.05 4.34 -16.62
C LEU A 37 -1.67 5.82 -16.54
N THR A 38 -2.65 6.68 -16.24
CA THR A 38 -2.41 8.13 -16.05
C THR A 38 -1.51 8.39 -14.85
N ILE A 39 -1.72 7.70 -13.72
CA ILE A 39 -0.84 7.82 -12.54
C ILE A 39 0.60 7.39 -12.87
N LEU A 40 0.78 6.25 -13.55
CA LEU A 40 2.11 5.79 -13.96
C LEU A 40 2.80 6.81 -14.88
N GLY A 41 2.06 7.38 -15.83
CA GLY A 41 2.57 8.44 -16.69
C GLY A 41 2.98 9.68 -15.90
N LYS A 42 2.22 10.05 -14.87
CA LYS A 42 2.55 11.20 -14.01
C LYS A 42 3.83 10.96 -13.23
N ILE A 43 3.99 9.78 -12.63
CA ILE A 43 5.20 9.39 -11.91
C ILE A 43 6.41 9.43 -12.85
N TYR A 44 6.28 8.82 -14.04
CA TYR A 44 7.34 8.85 -15.06
C TYR A 44 7.72 10.29 -15.43
N TYR A 45 6.74 11.17 -15.65
CA TYR A 45 7.00 12.57 -15.96
C TYR A 45 7.76 13.30 -14.83
N LEU A 46 7.34 13.11 -13.58
CA LEU A 46 8.00 13.71 -12.42
C LEU A 46 9.45 13.24 -12.29
N VAL A 47 9.70 11.94 -12.43
CA VAL A 47 11.06 11.38 -12.29
C VAL A 47 11.92 11.76 -13.50
N GLU A 48 11.48 11.45 -14.72
CA GLU A 48 12.34 11.55 -15.89
C GLU A 48 12.47 12.97 -16.43
N LYS A 49 11.39 13.77 -16.35
CA LYS A 49 11.37 15.13 -16.92
C LYS A 49 11.59 16.19 -15.85
N LYS A 50 10.99 16.04 -14.67
CA LYS A 50 11.16 16.99 -13.56
C LYS A 50 12.31 16.67 -12.62
N LYS A 51 12.95 15.50 -12.78
CA LYS A 51 14.11 15.08 -11.98
C LYS A 51 13.79 15.01 -10.48
N VAL A 52 12.54 14.75 -10.13
CA VAL A 52 12.12 14.45 -8.76
C VAL A 52 12.61 13.05 -8.41
N SER A 53 13.25 12.90 -7.26
CA SER A 53 13.73 11.59 -6.85
C SER A 53 12.53 10.69 -6.48
N PRO A 54 12.51 9.39 -6.86
CA PRO A 54 11.35 8.54 -6.57
C PRO A 54 10.97 8.43 -5.09
N ASP A 55 11.94 8.53 -4.18
CA ASP A 55 11.74 8.54 -2.73
C ASP A 55 11.04 9.81 -2.20
N GLU A 56 11.04 10.90 -2.97
CA GLU A 56 10.29 12.13 -2.69
C GLU A 56 8.81 12.04 -3.14
N ILE A 57 8.44 10.96 -3.85
CA ILE A 57 7.08 10.75 -4.35
C ILE A 57 6.33 9.75 -3.47
N LEU A 58 5.27 10.20 -2.80
CA LEU A 58 4.37 9.34 -2.03
C LEU A 58 3.10 9.02 -2.82
N CYS A 59 2.80 7.73 -2.98
CA CYS A 59 1.51 7.27 -3.51
C CYS A 59 0.68 6.59 -2.42
N ILE A 60 -0.59 6.96 -2.33
CA ILE A 60 -1.53 6.42 -1.33
C ILE A 60 -2.72 5.77 -2.04
N SER A 61 -3.15 4.62 -1.54
CA SER A 61 -4.38 3.96 -1.98
C SER A 61 -5.23 3.48 -0.81
N PHE A 62 -6.51 3.19 -1.04
CA PHE A 62 -7.39 2.69 0.03
C PHE A 62 -7.12 1.23 0.38
N THR A 63 -6.87 0.38 -0.62
CA THR A 63 -6.72 -1.07 -0.41
C THR A 63 -5.28 -1.52 -0.55
N ARG A 64 -4.92 -2.58 0.17
CA ARG A 64 -3.61 -3.23 0.04
C ARG A 64 -3.39 -3.77 -1.37
N ALA A 65 -4.42 -4.34 -1.99
CA ALA A 65 -4.35 -4.86 -3.35
C ALA A 65 -4.01 -3.77 -4.37
N SER A 66 -4.66 -2.60 -4.27
CA SER A 66 -4.37 -1.46 -5.14
C SER A 66 -2.97 -0.90 -4.92
N ALA A 67 -2.54 -0.73 -3.67
CA ALA A 67 -1.19 -0.26 -3.35
C ALA A 67 -0.11 -1.23 -3.87
N ASN A 68 -0.27 -2.53 -3.63
CA ASN A 68 0.67 -3.55 -4.12
C ASN A 68 0.70 -3.63 -5.65
N SER A 69 -0.46 -3.58 -6.31
CA SER A 69 -0.52 -3.59 -7.77
C SER A 69 0.18 -2.37 -8.38
N LEU A 70 0.03 -1.19 -7.77
CA LEU A 70 0.73 0.01 -8.21
C LEU A 70 2.24 -0.13 -8.02
N LYS A 71 2.67 -0.62 -6.86
CA LYS A 71 4.08 -0.90 -6.54
C LYS A 71 4.72 -1.85 -7.53
N GLU A 72 4.11 -3.02 -7.76
CA GLU A 72 4.63 -4.02 -8.69
C GLU A 72 4.75 -3.47 -10.12
N LYS A 73 3.79 -2.66 -10.58
CA LYS A 73 3.85 -2.04 -11.91
C LYS A 73 5.01 -1.05 -12.02
N ILE A 74 5.20 -0.19 -11.01
CA ILE A 74 6.26 0.81 -10.99
C ILE A 74 7.63 0.13 -10.93
N GLU A 75 7.81 -0.85 -10.06
CA GLU A 75 9.06 -1.61 -9.94
C GLU A 75 9.37 -2.36 -11.23
N LYS A 76 8.37 -3.03 -11.83
CA LYS A 76 8.57 -3.82 -13.05
C LYS A 76 8.86 -2.94 -14.27
N GLU A 77 8.20 -1.80 -14.39
CA GLU A 77 8.28 -0.97 -15.58
C GLU A 77 9.46 0.00 -15.53
N PHE A 78 9.72 0.59 -14.36
CA PHE A 78 10.67 1.68 -14.21
C PHE A 78 11.83 1.37 -13.26
N SER A 79 11.79 0.25 -12.53
CA SER A 79 12.74 -0.08 -11.46
C SER A 79 12.83 0.97 -10.34
N TYR A 80 11.79 1.79 -10.17
CA TYR A 80 11.76 2.79 -9.12
C TYR A 80 11.37 2.17 -7.77
N GLN A 81 12.09 2.57 -6.73
CA GLN A 81 11.71 2.30 -5.33
C GLN A 81 11.14 3.59 -4.74
N MET A 82 9.87 3.55 -4.35
CA MET A 82 9.18 4.73 -3.83
C MET A 82 8.18 4.36 -2.72
N PRO A 83 7.86 5.28 -1.80
CA PRO A 83 6.81 5.12 -0.81
C PRO A 83 5.42 4.91 -1.45
N ILE A 84 4.87 3.70 -1.30
CA ILE A 84 3.51 3.37 -1.76
C ILE A 84 2.78 2.64 -0.63
N TYR A 85 1.76 3.30 -0.09
CA TYR A 85 1.09 2.83 1.12
C TYR A 85 -0.43 2.85 1.00
N THR A 86 -1.06 2.16 1.95
CA THR A 86 -2.43 2.50 2.33
C THR A 86 -2.42 3.61 3.37
N PHE A 87 -3.56 4.29 3.57
CA PHE A 87 -3.70 5.30 4.64
C PHE A 87 -3.24 4.77 6.01
N HIS A 88 -3.70 3.59 6.39
CA HIS A 88 -3.31 2.96 7.67
C HIS A 88 -1.81 2.68 7.74
N LYS A 89 -1.20 2.20 6.65
CA LYS A 89 0.24 1.89 6.65
C LYS A 89 1.06 3.18 6.74
N LEU A 90 0.67 4.23 6.01
CA LEU A 90 1.31 5.54 6.11
C LEU A 90 1.25 6.10 7.53
N ALA A 91 0.08 6.04 8.18
CA ALA A 91 -0.06 6.49 9.57
C ALA A 91 0.89 5.75 10.51
N LEU A 92 1.03 4.43 10.36
CA LEU A 92 1.98 3.65 11.16
C LEU A 92 3.44 4.02 10.89
N GLU A 93 3.82 4.35 9.66
CA GLU A 93 5.20 4.81 9.37
C GLU A 93 5.47 6.18 9.99
N ILE A 94 4.51 7.11 9.93
CA ILE A 94 4.62 8.42 10.59
C ILE A 94 4.80 8.26 12.12
N LEU A 95 4.00 7.40 12.76
CA LEU A 95 4.11 7.16 14.20
C LEU A 95 5.47 6.55 14.59
N LYS A 96 6.01 5.64 13.77
CA LYS A 96 7.34 5.05 14.01
C LYS A 96 8.45 6.08 13.93
N GLU A 97 8.40 6.97 12.94
CA GLU A 97 9.39 8.04 12.79
C GLU A 97 9.33 9.04 13.96
N GLY A 98 8.15 9.29 14.51
CA GLY A 98 7.96 10.13 15.68
C GLY A 98 8.53 9.56 17.00
N ASN A 99 9.02 8.31 17.02
CA ASN A 99 9.31 7.55 18.25
C ASN A 99 8.12 7.46 19.21
N ASP A 100 6.90 7.64 18.72
CA ASP A 100 5.69 7.52 19.53
C ASP A 100 5.46 6.04 19.83
N SER A 101 5.62 5.65 21.09
CA SER A 101 5.23 4.32 21.55
C SER A 101 3.70 4.24 21.53
N TYR A 102 3.12 3.75 20.43
CA TYR A 102 1.70 3.52 20.36
C TYR A 102 1.37 2.09 20.82
N GLN A 103 0.50 1.97 21.83
CA GLN A 103 -0.08 0.70 22.24
C GLN A 103 -1.42 0.55 21.53
N ILE A 104 -1.63 -0.57 20.83
CA ILE A 104 -2.91 -0.87 20.17
C ILE A 104 -4.02 -1.06 21.22
N ALA A 105 -3.65 -1.61 22.38
CA ALA A 105 -4.43 -1.72 23.60
C ALA A 105 -3.47 -1.78 24.79
N ASP A 106 -3.93 -1.44 25.99
CA ASP A 106 -3.15 -1.63 27.21
C ASP A 106 -2.92 -3.12 27.49
N SER A 107 -1.89 -3.42 28.29
CA SER A 107 -1.49 -4.80 28.59
C SER A 107 -2.59 -5.62 29.25
N ASN A 108 -3.44 -5.02 30.10
CA ASN A 108 -4.51 -5.75 30.78
C ASN A 108 -5.62 -6.12 29.79
N THR A 109 -5.99 -5.20 28.91
CA THR A 109 -6.96 -5.47 27.83
C THR A 109 -6.44 -6.57 26.91
N LEU A 110 -5.16 -6.53 26.53
CA LEU A 110 -4.58 -7.55 25.67
C LEU A 110 -4.55 -8.93 26.36
N GLU A 111 -4.14 -8.98 27.63
CA GLU A 111 -4.14 -10.20 28.42
C GLU A 111 -5.55 -10.77 28.58
N HIS A 112 -6.54 -9.91 28.86
CA HIS A 112 -7.94 -10.31 28.95
C HIS A 112 -8.44 -10.94 27.64
N ILE A 113 -8.19 -10.30 26.50
CA ILE A 113 -8.59 -10.82 25.18
C ILE A 113 -7.93 -12.18 24.89
N ILE A 114 -6.63 -12.31 25.19
CA ILE A 114 -5.91 -13.57 25.00
C ILE A 114 -6.50 -14.66 25.89
N HIS A 115 -6.72 -14.36 27.17
CA HIS A 115 -7.29 -15.31 28.11
C HIS A 115 -8.70 -15.72 27.72
N GLU A 116 -9.58 -14.77 27.41
CA GLU A 116 -10.94 -15.05 26.93
C GLU A 116 -10.93 -15.94 25.69
N PHE A 117 -10.05 -15.63 24.72
CA PHE A 117 -9.92 -16.44 23.51
C PHE A 117 -9.51 -17.88 23.81
N PHE A 118 -8.49 -18.09 24.64
CA PHE A 118 -7.97 -19.44 24.92
C PHE A 118 -8.78 -20.22 25.96
N ALA A 119 -9.48 -19.54 26.86
CA ALA A 119 -10.27 -20.19 27.91
C ALA A 119 -11.71 -20.49 27.48
N ILE A 120 -12.28 -19.67 26.60
CA ILE A 120 -13.70 -19.74 26.23
C ILE A 120 -13.81 -19.99 24.73
N THR A 121 -13.43 -19.00 23.91
CA THR A 121 -13.71 -18.99 22.47
C THR A 121 -13.12 -20.18 21.74
N ILE A 122 -11.89 -20.60 22.05
CA ILE A 122 -11.23 -21.68 21.31
C ILE A 122 -11.89 -23.05 21.54
N LEU A 123 -12.55 -23.24 22.69
CA LEU A 123 -13.23 -24.48 23.03
C LEU A 123 -14.56 -24.60 22.30
N ASP A 124 -15.24 -23.47 22.08
CA ASP A 124 -16.52 -23.40 21.38
C ASP A 124 -16.38 -23.51 19.85
N TYR A 125 -15.18 -23.27 19.31
CA TYR A 125 -14.91 -23.28 17.86
C TYR A 125 -13.74 -24.22 17.49
N PRO A 126 -14.00 -25.51 17.18
CA PRO A 126 -12.97 -26.52 16.87
C PRO A 126 -12.00 -26.15 15.73
N ASN A 127 -12.46 -25.32 14.79
CA ASN A 127 -11.65 -24.82 13.68
C ASN A 127 -10.53 -23.88 14.16
N TYR A 128 -10.80 -23.07 15.19
CA TYR A 128 -9.80 -22.18 15.79
C TYR A 128 -8.75 -22.98 16.55
N LEU A 129 -9.16 -23.96 17.36
CA LEU A 129 -8.24 -24.88 18.02
C LEU A 129 -7.28 -25.55 17.02
N THR A 130 -7.85 -26.10 15.93
CA THR A 130 -7.06 -26.74 14.88
C THR A 130 -6.06 -25.76 14.23
N THR A 131 -6.47 -24.51 14.02
CA THR A 131 -5.63 -23.47 13.40
C THR A 131 -4.47 -23.08 14.32
N VAL A 132 -4.75 -22.89 15.60
CA VAL A 132 -3.75 -22.56 16.63
C VAL A 132 -2.74 -23.68 16.80
N LEU A 133 -3.20 -24.94 16.90
CA LEU A 133 -2.32 -26.11 16.99
C LEU A 133 -1.42 -26.23 15.75
N LYS A 134 -1.95 -26.01 14.54
CA LYS A 134 -1.16 -26.00 13.30
C LYS A 134 -0.09 -24.91 13.31
N TYR A 135 -0.41 -23.72 13.80
CA TYR A 135 0.55 -22.62 13.90
C TYR A 135 1.72 -22.98 14.83
N PHE A 136 1.42 -23.45 16.04
CA PHE A 136 2.47 -23.82 17.01
C PHE A 136 3.28 -25.03 16.55
N HIS A 137 2.65 -26.05 15.96
CA HIS A 137 3.36 -27.19 15.38
C HIS A 137 4.34 -26.79 14.27
N LYS A 138 3.93 -25.87 13.38
CA LYS A 138 4.79 -25.36 12.30
C LYS A 138 5.99 -24.58 12.84
N ASN A 139 5.80 -23.80 13.89
CA ASN A 139 6.88 -23.00 14.48
C ASN A 139 7.79 -23.81 15.41
N ALA A 140 7.29 -24.86 16.06
CA ALA A 140 8.09 -25.78 16.86
C ALA A 140 9.10 -26.58 16.00
N LYS A 141 8.81 -26.79 14.71
CA LYS A 141 9.72 -27.45 13.74
C LYS A 141 10.75 -26.52 13.11
N LYS A 142 10.68 -25.22 13.37
CA LYS A 142 11.61 -24.21 12.81
C LYS A 142 12.78 -23.89 13.74
N ASN A 143 12.75 -24.39 14.97
CA ASN A 143 13.86 -24.42 15.92
C ASN A 143 14.46 -25.82 15.96
#